data_AF-A0A3B9JC64-F1
#
_entry.id   AF-A0A3B9JC64-F1
#
_cell.length_a   1.000
_cell.length_b   1.000
_cell.length_c   1.000
_cell.angle_alpha   90.00
_cell.angle_beta   90.00
_cell.angle_gamma   90.00
#
_symmetry.space_group_name_H-M   'P 1'
#
loop_
_entity.id
_entity.type
_entity.pdbx_description
1 polymer ?
#
loop_
_entity_poly.entity_id
_entity_poly.type
_entity_poly.pdbx_seq_one_letter_code
_entity_poly.pdbx_strand_id
1 'polypeptide(L)'
;PEQALAWDEESLIAALNPYITNPEFGFTQNDLNDFPAGLWRQDEVDGRRLGLPAVRSTRLLFYNLGWARELGFENAPQTSDEFYEQACAANAT
;
A
#
# COMPACT_ATOMS: atom_id res chain seq x y z
N PRO A 1 -3.89 6.84 -8.64
CA PRO A 1 -2.40 6.91 -8.62
C PRO A 1 -1.77 6.52 -9.97
N GLU A 2 -2.14 5.37 -10.55
CA GLU A 2 -1.48 4.84 -11.77
C GLU A 2 -1.59 5.79 -12.98
N GLN A 3 -2.62 6.65 -13.01
CA GLN A 3 -2.83 7.65 -14.07
C GLN A 3 -2.52 9.09 -13.62
N ALA A 4 -2.21 9.32 -12.34
CA ALA A 4 -2.08 10.68 -11.79
C ALA A 4 -0.92 11.44 -12.43
N LEU A 5 0.17 10.76 -12.75
CA LEU A 5 1.31 11.33 -13.49
C LEU A 5 0.92 11.71 -14.91
N ALA A 6 0.25 10.82 -15.65
CA ALA A 6 -0.17 11.10 -17.03
C ALA A 6 -1.15 12.28 -17.10
N TRP A 7 -2.12 12.35 -16.20
CA TRP A 7 -3.04 13.48 -16.13
C TRP A 7 -2.36 14.79 -15.70
N ASP A 8 -1.30 14.72 -14.88
CA ASP A 8 -0.51 15.90 -14.53
C ASP A 8 0.30 16.43 -15.73
N GLU A 9 0.87 15.54 -16.55
CA GLU A 9 1.55 15.91 -17.81
C GLU A 9 0.60 16.65 -18.78
N GLU A 10 -0.68 16.26 -18.79
CA GLU A 10 -1.73 16.92 -19.57
C GLU A 10 -2.35 18.14 -18.85
N SER A 11 -1.84 18.50 -17.67
CA SER A 11 -2.37 19.62 -16.84
C SER A 11 -3.85 19.48 -16.45
N LEU A 12 -4.33 18.24 -16.28
CA LEU A 12 -5.73 17.93 -15.95
C LEU A 12 -5.99 17.84 -14.44
N ILE A 13 -4.96 17.89 -13.59
CA ILE A 13 -5.07 17.81 -12.13
C ILE A 13 -4.56 19.09 -11.48
N ALA A 14 -5.29 19.57 -10.46
CA ALA A 14 -4.80 20.61 -9.56
C ALA A 14 -3.90 20.02 -8.47
N ALA A 15 -2.76 20.65 -8.21
CA ALA A 15 -1.93 20.30 -7.06
C ALA A 15 -2.70 20.53 -5.76
N LEU A 16 -2.72 19.52 -4.88
CA LEU A 16 -3.56 19.54 -3.68
C LEU A 16 -2.93 20.28 -2.49
N ASN A 17 -1.64 20.64 -2.55
CA ASN A 17 -0.92 21.31 -1.46
C ASN A 17 -1.70 22.50 -0.86
N PRO A 18 -2.25 23.45 -1.66
CA PRO A 18 -2.94 24.63 -1.11
C PRO A 18 -4.20 24.31 -0.32
N TYR A 19 -4.89 23.21 -0.67
CA TYR A 19 -6.09 22.77 0.03
C TYR A 19 -5.71 22.07 1.34
N ILE A 20 -4.63 21.28 1.31
CA ILE A 20 -4.17 20.54 2.48
C ILE A 20 -3.60 21.46 3.55
N THR A 21 -2.86 22.49 3.15
CA THR A 21 -2.27 23.47 4.09
C THR A 21 -3.18 24.65 4.38
N ASN A 22 -4.45 24.61 3.94
CA ASN A 22 -5.38 25.70 4.19
C ASN A 22 -5.63 25.84 5.71
N PRO A 23 -5.50 27.04 6.30
CA PRO A 23 -5.60 27.21 7.75
C PRO A 23 -7.02 27.04 8.31
N GLU A 24 -8.06 27.16 7.48
CA GLU A 24 -9.47 27.08 7.88
C GLU A 24 -10.08 25.70 7.57
N PHE A 25 -9.77 25.15 6.40
CA PHE A 25 -10.38 23.91 5.88
C PHE A 25 -9.39 22.77 5.60
N GLY A 26 -8.10 23.01 5.82
CA GLY A 26 -7.05 22.02 5.56
C GLY A 26 -6.90 21.00 6.67
N PHE A 27 -5.87 20.16 6.53
CA PHE A 27 -5.57 19.11 7.49
C PHE A 27 -4.71 19.66 8.64
N THR A 28 -5.03 19.26 9.87
CA THR A 28 -4.12 19.44 10.99
C THR A 28 -2.96 18.44 10.90
N GLN A 29 -1.89 18.67 11.65
CA GLN A 29 -0.79 17.70 11.71
C GLN A 29 -1.25 16.33 12.22
N ASN A 30 -2.25 16.29 13.11
CA ASN A 30 -2.79 15.02 13.60
C ASN A 30 -3.54 14.27 12.49
N ASP A 31 -4.35 14.96 11.70
CA ASP A 31 -5.04 14.32 10.57
C ASP A 31 -4.04 13.78 9.52
N LEU A 32 -2.93 14.49 9.29
CA LEU A 32 -1.86 14.01 8.41
C LEU A 32 -1.15 12.77 8.96
N ASN A 33 -1.04 12.66 10.28
CA ASN A 33 -0.39 11.52 10.94
C ASN A 33 -1.25 10.24 10.92
N ASP A 34 -2.55 10.35 10.64
CA ASP A 34 -3.45 9.18 10.49
C ASP A 34 -3.18 8.42 9.18
N PHE A 35 -2.48 9.03 8.21
CA PHE A 35 -2.07 8.34 6.99
C PHE A 35 -0.76 7.57 7.19
N PRO A 36 -0.70 6.28 6.81
CA PRO A 36 0.56 5.55 6.81
C PRO A 36 1.60 6.25 5.92
N ALA A 37 2.77 6.55 6.47
CA ALA A 37 3.79 7.39 5.82
C ALA A 37 4.26 6.86 4.44
N GLY A 38 4.21 5.54 4.22
CA GLY A 38 4.47 4.94 2.91
C GLY A 38 3.42 5.33 1.87
N LEU A 39 2.14 5.27 2.24
CA LEU A 39 1.01 5.61 1.36
C LEU A 39 0.89 7.11 1.14
N TRP A 40 1.19 7.91 2.17
CA TRP A 40 1.16 9.38 2.10
C TRP A 40 2.16 9.94 1.08
N ARG A 41 3.37 9.36 1.02
CA ARG A 41 4.44 9.78 0.09
C ARG A 41 4.15 9.41 -1.36
N GLN A 42 3.34 8.39 -1.62
CA GLN A 42 3.05 7.93 -2.99
C GLN A 42 2.25 8.94 -3.82
N ASP A 43 1.53 9.85 -3.18
CA ASP A 43 0.73 10.86 -3.87
C ASP A 43 1.50 12.19 -4.07
N GLU A 44 2.79 12.23 -3.76
CA GLU A 44 3.66 13.40 -3.92
C GLU A 44 4.77 13.15 -4.93
N VAL A 45 4.94 14.09 -5.86
CA VAL A 45 5.92 14.05 -6.95
C VAL A 45 6.54 15.43 -7.05
N ASP A 46 7.86 15.53 -6.89
CA ASP A 46 8.61 16.80 -6.93
C ASP A 46 7.99 17.92 -6.05
N GLY A 47 7.53 17.54 -4.85
CA GLY A 47 6.89 18.46 -3.88
C GLY A 47 5.45 18.85 -4.22
N ARG A 48 4.91 18.40 -5.37
CA ARG A 48 3.51 18.56 -5.75
C ARG A 48 2.72 17.34 -5.32
N ARG A 49 1.65 17.57 -4.57
CA ARG A 49 0.73 16.53 -4.14
C ARG A 49 -0.36 16.36 -5.17
N LEU A 50 -0.28 15.29 -5.95
CA LEU A 50 -1.19 15.00 -7.05
C LEU A 50 -2.44 14.23 -6.61
N GLY A 51 -2.50 13.78 -5.35
CA GLY A 51 -3.62 13.02 -4.82
C GLY A 51 -3.64 12.94 -3.29
N LEU A 52 -4.66 12.22 -2.79
CA LEU A 52 -4.82 11.86 -1.39
C LEU A 52 -5.13 10.36 -1.26
N PRO A 53 -4.70 9.69 -0.19
CA PRO A 53 -5.04 8.29 0.04
C PRO A 53 -6.52 8.12 0.39
N ALA A 54 -7.34 7.76 -0.60
CA ALA A 54 -8.75 7.39 -0.38
C ALA A 54 -8.93 5.87 -0.21
N VAL A 55 -8.39 5.10 -1.17
CA VAL A 55 -8.38 3.64 -1.14
C VAL A 55 -7.02 3.16 -1.64
N ARG A 56 -6.52 2.08 -1.04
CA ARG A 56 -5.31 1.38 -1.48
C ARG A 56 -5.58 -0.11 -1.55
N SER A 57 -5.10 -0.72 -2.62
CA SER A 57 -5.06 -2.16 -2.79
C SER A 57 -3.63 -2.63 -2.64
N THR A 58 -3.47 -3.84 -2.11
CA THR A 58 -2.18 -4.53 -2.04
C THR A 58 -2.40 -6.00 -2.33
N ARG A 59 -1.32 -6.73 -2.64
CA ARG A 59 -1.34 -8.17 -2.85
C ARG A 59 -0.81 -8.83 -1.58
N LEU A 60 -1.55 -9.81 -1.09
CA LEU A 60 -1.22 -10.58 0.11
C LEU A 60 -1.29 -12.08 -0.23
N LEU A 61 -0.56 -12.88 0.53
CA LEU A 61 -0.67 -14.34 0.46
C LEU A 61 -1.85 -14.81 1.32
N PHE A 62 -2.86 -15.38 0.68
CA PHE A 62 -3.87 -16.19 1.34
C PHE A 62 -3.43 -17.66 1.33
N TYR A 63 -3.50 -18.33 2.47
CA TYR A 63 -3.10 -19.74 2.60
C TYR A 63 -4.00 -20.49 3.59
N ASN A 64 -4.04 -21.81 3.47
CA ASN A 64 -4.82 -22.67 4.37
C ASN A 64 -3.96 -23.12 5.55
N LEU A 65 -4.26 -22.58 6.74
CA LEU A 65 -3.53 -22.90 7.98
C LEU A 65 -3.70 -24.36 8.43
N GLY A 66 -4.84 -25.00 8.13
CA GLY A 66 -5.06 -26.41 8.45
C GLY A 66 -4.12 -27.31 7.65
N TRP A 67 -4.05 -27.11 6.33
CA TRP A 67 -3.16 -27.88 5.45
C TRP A 67 -1.68 -27.63 5.77
N ALA A 68 -1.31 -26.39 6.09
CA ALA A 68 0.06 -26.09 6.52
C ALA A 68 0.45 -26.91 7.76
N ARG A 69 -0.46 -27.02 8.76
CA ARG A 69 -0.22 -27.83 9.96
C ARG A 69 -0.16 -29.33 9.69
N GLU A 70 -0.99 -29.84 8.79
CA GLU A 70 -0.92 -31.24 8.35
C GLU A 70 0.44 -31.58 7.73
N LEU A 71 1.09 -30.60 7.09
CA LEU A 71 2.44 -30.69 6.53
C LEU A 71 3.56 -30.35 7.54
N GLY A 72 3.23 -30.04 8.80
CA GLY A 72 4.19 -29.75 9.87
C GLY A 72 4.58 -28.26 10.03
N PHE A 73 3.85 -27.32 9.42
CA PHE A 73 4.11 -25.88 9.52
C PHE A 73 3.06 -25.18 10.39
N GLU A 74 3.51 -24.52 11.46
CA GLU A 74 2.61 -23.84 12.42
C GLU A 74 2.29 -22.38 12.06
N ASN A 75 3.10 -21.74 11.21
CA ASN A 75 3.02 -20.32 10.90
C ASN A 75 3.01 -20.05 9.39
N ALA A 76 2.45 -18.91 9.01
CA ALA A 76 2.57 -18.37 7.65
C ALA A 76 4.05 -18.14 7.31
N PRO A 77 4.48 -18.42 6.06
CA PRO A 77 5.84 -18.09 5.65
C PRO A 77 6.02 -16.58 5.67
N GLN A 78 7.10 -16.12 6.30
CA GLN A 78 7.48 -14.70 6.40
C GLN A 78 8.54 -14.31 5.37
N THR A 79 9.17 -15.30 4.73
CA THR A 79 10.20 -15.12 3.71
C THR A 79 9.90 -15.93 2.45
N SER A 80 10.59 -15.60 1.34
CA SER A 80 10.49 -16.36 0.09
C SER A 80 10.93 -17.81 0.26
N ASP A 81 11.96 -18.04 1.08
CA ASP A 81 12.54 -19.37 1.30
C ASP A 81 11.58 -20.24 2.13
N GLU A 82 11.00 -19.67 3.19
CA GLU A 82 9.94 -20.36 3.96
C GLU A 82 8.72 -20.67 3.09
N PHE A 83 8.34 -19.73 2.20
CA PHE A 83 7.24 -19.97 1.27
C PHE A 83 7.56 -21.11 0.30
N TYR A 84 8.79 -21.14 -0.23
CA TYR A 84 9.27 -22.20 -1.11
C TYR A 84 9.21 -23.58 -0.42
N GLU A 85 9.68 -23.68 0.82
CA GLU A 85 9.66 -24.92 1.60
C GLU A 85 8.22 -25.45 1.80
N GLN A 86 7.30 -24.58 2.22
CA GLN A 86 5.89 -24.95 2.43
C GLN A 86 5.20 -25.38 1.13
N ALA A 87 5.44 -24.64 0.04
CA ALA A 87 4.89 -24.97 -1.27
C ALA A 87 5.43 -26.31 -1.81
N CYS A 88 6.72 -26.60 -1.58
CA CYS A 88 7.32 -27.86 -2.00
C CYS A 88 6.79 -29.05 -1.21
N ALA A 89 6.60 -28.91 0.11
CA ALA A 89 6.00 -29.95 0.93
C ALA A 89 4.57 -30.29 0.46
N ALA A 90 3.77 -29.28 0.11
CA ALA A 90 2.43 -29.47 -0.42
C ALA A 90 2.41 -30.13 -1.81
N ASN A 91 3.45 -29.96 -2.62
CA ASN A 91 3.56 -30.60 -3.95
C ASN A 91 4.13 -32.03 -3.89
N ALA A 92 4.70 -32.45 -2.76
CA ALA A 92 5.30 -33.78 -2.61
C ALA A 92 4.27 -34.88 -2.27
N THR A 93 3.04 -34.50 -1.93
CA THR A 93 1.88 -35.39 -1.67
C THR A 93 1.09 -35.65 -2.94
#